data_AF-A0A949CKW1-F1
#
_entry.id   AF-A0A949CKW1-F1
#
_cell.length_a   1.000
_cell.length_b   1.000
_cell.length_c   1.000
_cell.angle_alpha   90.00
_cell.angle_beta   90.00
_cell.angle_gamma   90.00
#
_symmetry.space_group_name_H-M   'P 1'
#
loop_
_entity.id
_entity.type
_entity.pdbx_description
1 polymer ?
#
loop_
_entity_poly.entity_id
_entity_poly.type
_entity_poly.pdbx_seq_one_letter_code
_entity_poly.pdbx_strand_id
1 'polypeptide(L)'
;MKQSNNSGDFEVLNTKSLQILVDILRRESGSLLSYVSGASLWTSHKTVPALTSIEHITKAHATLLTHLGQFVVKNKSPLPPMHMYPSSFTGLHFVSLKYLLPLLIQTEQLSTKQLEDDIDRLNNNVFPLLNELLYIKTNGLTVLQSIRV
;
A
#
# COMPACT_ATOMS: atom_id res chain seq x y z
N MET A 1 -42.49 20.13 -12.96
CA MET A 1 -41.03 20.28 -12.81
C MET A 1 -40.50 18.99 -12.19
N LYS A 2 -39.81 18.14 -12.97
CA LYS A 2 -39.20 16.90 -12.48
C LYS A 2 -37.77 17.23 -12.04
N GLN A 3 -37.48 17.03 -10.76
CA GLN A 3 -36.11 17.10 -10.24
C GLN A 3 -35.34 15.88 -10.75
N SER A 4 -34.30 16.14 -11.53
CA SER A 4 -33.31 15.16 -11.96
C SER A 4 -32.31 14.95 -10.82
N ASN A 5 -32.56 13.95 -9.97
CA ASN A 5 -31.54 13.46 -9.04
C ASN A 5 -30.55 12.60 -9.82
N ASN A 6 -29.52 13.24 -10.35
CA ASN A 6 -28.34 12.58 -10.88
C ASN A 6 -27.38 12.31 -9.71
N SER A 7 -27.74 11.35 -8.86
CA SER A 7 -26.84 10.79 -7.86
C SER A 7 -26.17 9.61 -8.54
N GLY A 8 -24.87 9.74 -8.85
CA GLY A 8 -24.07 8.63 -9.34
C GLY A 8 -24.08 7.50 -8.32
N ASP A 9 -24.98 6.54 -8.54
CA ASP A 9 -25.03 5.29 -7.82
C ASP A 9 -23.72 4.56 -8.11
N PHE A 10 -22.80 4.60 -7.14
CA PHE A 10 -21.77 3.58 -7.05
C PHE A 10 -22.51 2.26 -6.92
N GLU A 11 -22.54 1.49 -8.00
CA GLU A 11 -23.10 0.16 -8.04
C GLU A 11 -22.69 -0.60 -6.77
N VAL A 12 -23.68 -1.06 -5.99
CA VAL A 12 -23.44 -1.72 -4.71
C VAL A 12 -22.40 -2.81 -4.94
N LEU A 13 -21.22 -2.65 -4.32
CA LEU A 13 -20.13 -3.59 -4.55
C LEU A 13 -20.57 -4.99 -4.17
N ASN A 14 -20.41 -5.92 -5.10
CA ASN A 14 -20.65 -7.31 -4.78
C ASN A 14 -19.66 -7.77 -3.68
N THR A 15 -20.08 -8.74 -2.88
CA THR A 15 -19.32 -9.23 -1.72
C THR A 15 -17.92 -9.72 -2.09
N LYS A 16 -17.73 -10.26 -3.31
CA LYS A 16 -16.44 -10.76 -3.78
C LYS A 16 -15.45 -9.62 -4.03
N SER A 17 -15.88 -8.55 -4.70
CA SER A 17 -15.06 -7.36 -4.92
C SER A 17 -14.67 -6.70 -3.60
N LEU A 18 -15.62 -6.61 -2.67
CA LEU A 18 -15.37 -6.04 -1.34
C LEU A 18 -14.36 -6.88 -0.53
N GLN A 19 -14.44 -8.21 -0.62
CA GLN A 19 -13.48 -9.10 0.02
C GLN A 19 -12.07 -8.92 -0.55
N ILE A 20 -11.93 -8.79 -1.88
CA ILE A 20 -10.64 -8.50 -2.53
C ILE A 20 -10.07 -7.17 -2.01
N LEU A 21 -10.89 -6.11 -1.87
CA LEU A 21 -10.42 -4.83 -1.31
C LEU A 21 -9.94 -4.95 0.14
N VAL A 22 -10.65 -5.73 0.97
CA VAL A 22 -10.25 -6.02 2.36
C VAL A 22 -8.91 -6.77 2.38
N ASP A 23 -8.72 -7.73 1.48
CA ASP A 23 -7.50 -8.50 1.38
C ASP A 23 -6.30 -7.67 0.90
N ILE A 24 -6.51 -6.77 -0.07
CA ILE A 24 -5.53 -5.77 -0.49
C ILE A 24 -5.17 -4.89 0.71
N LEU A 25 -6.15 -4.28 1.37
CA LEU A 25 -5.92 -3.39 2.50
C LEU A 25 -5.13 -4.07 3.63
N ARG A 26 -5.50 -5.31 3.96
CA ARG A 26 -4.81 -6.12 4.97
C ARG A 26 -3.35 -6.38 4.59
N ARG A 27 -3.12 -6.82 3.34
CA ARG A 27 -1.78 -7.14 2.85
C ARG A 27 -0.88 -5.91 2.82
N GLU A 28 -1.38 -4.81 2.24
CA GLU A 28 -0.60 -3.60 2.07
C GLU A 28 -0.29 -2.92 3.41
N SER A 29 -1.24 -2.91 4.36
CA SER A 29 -1.01 -2.35 5.70
C SER A 29 0.00 -3.17 6.52
N GLY A 30 0.14 -4.46 6.22
CA GLY A 30 1.11 -5.37 6.84
C GLY A 30 2.42 -5.51 6.05
N SER A 31 2.62 -4.70 5.01
CA SER A 31 3.80 -4.78 4.14
C SER A 31 5.09 -4.37 4.86
N LEU A 32 6.23 -4.77 4.30
CA LEU A 32 7.53 -4.32 4.80
C LEU A 32 7.67 -2.80 4.69
N LEU A 33 7.10 -2.19 3.65
CA LEU A 33 7.08 -0.75 3.46
C LEU A 33 6.33 -0.04 4.61
N SER A 34 5.15 -0.54 4.99
CA SER A 34 4.40 -0.01 6.15
C SER A 34 5.13 -0.25 7.47
N TYR A 35 5.81 -1.39 7.62
CA TYR A 35 6.65 -1.65 8.79
C TYR A 35 7.79 -0.63 8.90
N VAL A 36 8.50 -0.37 7.80
CA VAL A 36 9.62 0.57 7.74
C VAL A 36 9.18 2.00 8.06
N SER A 37 7.94 2.38 7.71
CA SER A 37 7.42 3.72 8.07
C SER A 37 7.25 3.93 9.57
N GLY A 38 7.06 2.85 10.33
CA GLY A 38 6.96 2.87 11.79
C GLY A 38 8.24 2.51 12.53
N ALA A 39 9.29 2.08 11.83
CA ALA A 39 10.54 1.64 12.43
C ALA A 39 11.60 2.75 12.44
N SER A 40 12.31 2.92 13.57
CA SER A 40 13.50 3.78 13.62
C SER A 40 14.70 3.07 12.99
N LEU A 41 14.98 3.35 11.73
CA LEU A 41 16.14 2.78 11.04
C LEU A 41 17.45 3.44 11.48
N TRP A 42 18.50 2.64 11.63
CA TRP A 42 19.85 3.16 11.89
C TRP A 42 20.42 3.81 10.63
N THR A 43 20.72 5.09 10.70
CA THR A 43 21.19 5.86 9.54
C THR A 43 22.51 6.58 9.82
N SER A 44 23.26 6.83 8.74
CA SER A 44 24.44 7.70 8.73
C SER A 44 24.16 8.93 7.86
N HIS A 45 24.97 9.99 7.97
CA HIS A 45 24.84 11.18 7.12
C HIS A 45 24.78 10.88 5.61
N LYS A 46 25.47 9.81 5.16
CA LYS A 46 25.48 9.39 3.75
C LYS A 46 24.17 8.76 3.28
N THR A 47 23.36 8.22 4.19
CA THR A 47 22.12 7.51 3.89
C THR A 47 20.86 8.35 4.11
N VAL A 48 21.00 9.60 4.59
CA VAL A 48 19.86 10.51 4.83
C VAL A 48 19.03 10.73 3.57
N PRO A 49 19.60 11.02 2.38
CA PRO A 49 18.79 11.20 1.17
C PRO A 49 17.96 9.96 0.82
N ALA A 50 18.55 8.77 0.99
CA ALA A 50 17.88 7.50 0.73
C ALA A 50 16.72 7.26 1.71
N LEU A 51 16.90 7.59 2.99
CA LEU A 51 15.83 7.52 3.99
C LEU A 51 14.69 8.46 3.64
N THR A 52 14.99 9.72 3.29
CA THR A 52 13.96 10.70 2.90
C THR A 52 13.16 10.23 1.68
N SER A 53 13.80 9.60 0.69
CA SER A 53 13.08 8.99 -0.44
C SER A 53 12.11 7.89 0.02
N ILE A 54 12.55 7.02 0.93
CA ILE A 54 11.70 5.95 1.47
C ILE A 54 10.54 6.54 2.28
N GLU A 55 10.78 7.54 3.12
CA GLU A 55 9.75 8.24 3.90
C GLU A 55 8.68 8.89 3.01
N HIS A 56 9.07 9.47 1.88
CA HIS A 56 8.11 10.02 0.93
C HIS A 56 7.22 8.93 0.32
N ILE A 57 7.80 7.79 -0.07
CA ILE A 57 7.05 6.66 -0.63
C ILE A 57 6.09 6.09 0.41
N THR A 58 6.56 5.85 1.63
CA THR A 58 5.75 5.26 2.71
C THR A 58 4.59 6.17 3.11
N LYS A 59 4.81 7.49 3.19
CA LYS A 59 3.75 8.45 3.51
C LYS A 59 2.66 8.50 2.42
N ALA A 60 3.06 8.48 1.16
CA ALA A 60 2.13 8.48 0.04
C ALA A 60 1.28 7.18 0.03
N HIS A 61 1.92 6.04 0.26
CA HIS A 61 1.26 4.74 0.39
C HIS A 61 0.28 4.70 1.58
N ALA A 62 0.69 5.13 2.77
CA ALA A 62 -0.17 5.18 3.96
C ALA A 62 -1.42 6.05 3.78
N THR A 63 -1.29 7.16 3.03
CA THR A 63 -2.41 8.05 2.72
C THR A 63 -3.46 7.33 1.87
N LEU A 64 -3.04 6.60 0.84
CA LEU A 64 -3.97 5.81 0.01
C LEU A 64 -4.60 4.65 0.76
N LEU A 65 -3.85 3.96 1.62
CA LEU A 65 -4.42 2.90 2.45
C LEU A 65 -5.49 3.42 3.41
N THR A 66 -5.31 4.65 3.92
CA THR A 66 -6.34 5.32 4.74
C THR A 66 -7.61 5.56 3.92
N HIS A 67 -7.48 6.09 2.70
CA HIS A 67 -8.63 6.30 1.81
C HIS A 67 -9.31 4.98 1.42
N LEU A 68 -8.54 3.92 1.15
CA LEU A 68 -9.05 2.59 0.86
C LEU A 68 -9.81 2.02 2.07
N GLY A 69 -9.28 2.16 3.28
CA GLY A 69 -9.96 1.76 4.51
C GLY A 69 -11.28 2.50 4.74
N GLN A 70 -11.29 3.81 4.54
CA GLN A 70 -12.53 4.61 4.61
C GLN A 70 -13.56 4.14 3.58
N PHE A 71 -13.11 3.82 2.36
CA PHE A 71 -13.97 3.29 1.31
C PHE A 71 -14.57 1.92 1.67
N VAL A 72 -13.78 1.01 2.22
CA VAL A 72 -14.22 -0.31 2.71
C VAL A 72 -15.28 -0.16 3.81
N VAL A 73 -15.06 0.74 4.77
CA VAL A 73 -16.03 1.03 5.86
C VAL A 73 -17.33 1.64 5.31
N LYS A 74 -17.22 2.60 4.38
CA LYS A 74 -18.40 3.22 3.74
C LYS A 74 -19.28 2.21 3.03
N ASN A 75 -18.68 1.14 2.49
CA ASN A 75 -19.37 0.04 1.84
C ASN A 75 -19.81 -1.07 2.83
N LYS A 76 -19.86 -0.77 4.14
CA LYS A 76 -20.35 -1.64 5.21
C LYS A 76 -19.56 -2.95 5.38
N SER A 77 -18.31 -2.99 4.91
CA SER A 77 -17.41 -4.08 5.27
C SER A 77 -16.74 -3.79 6.61
N PRO A 78 -16.56 -4.79 7.49
CA PRO A 78 -15.64 -4.65 8.60
C PRO A 78 -14.22 -4.42 8.06
N LEU A 79 -13.44 -3.59 8.76
CA LEU A 79 -12.01 -3.48 8.52
C LEU A 79 -11.35 -4.81 8.89
N PRO A 80 -10.32 -5.24 8.14
CA PRO A 80 -9.52 -6.37 8.58
C PRO A 80 -8.88 -6.02 9.93
N PRO A 81 -8.71 -6.99 10.84
CA PRO A 81 -7.91 -6.76 12.03
C PRO A 81 -6.55 -6.21 11.60
N MET A 82 -6.13 -5.08 12.17
CA MET A 82 -4.78 -4.58 11.98
C MET A 82 -3.87 -5.48 12.81
N HIS A 83 -3.35 -6.52 12.17
CA HIS A 83 -2.45 -7.45 12.82
C HIS A 83 -1.15 -6.72 13.17
N MET A 84 -0.49 -7.17 14.23
CA MET A 84 0.91 -6.86 14.44
C MET A 84 1.69 -7.27 13.18
N TYR A 85 2.70 -6.49 12.82
CA TYR A 85 3.58 -6.83 11.70
C TYR A 85 4.09 -8.27 11.81
N PRO A 86 4.34 -8.96 10.68
CA PRO A 86 4.90 -10.30 10.69
C PRO A 86 6.11 -10.41 11.63
N SER A 87 6.18 -11.49 12.43
CA SER A 87 7.28 -11.69 13.38
C SER A 87 8.65 -11.68 12.71
N SER A 88 8.71 -12.08 11.43
CA SER A 88 9.89 -12.00 10.56
C SER A 88 10.47 -10.58 10.44
N PHE A 89 9.69 -9.54 10.71
CA PHE A 89 10.15 -8.16 10.64
C PHE A 89 10.81 -7.67 11.94
N THR A 90 10.57 -8.31 13.08
CA THR A 90 11.11 -7.83 14.38
C THR A 90 12.63 -7.76 14.42
N GLY A 91 13.33 -8.60 13.66
CA GLY A 91 14.80 -8.54 13.51
C GLY A 91 15.30 -7.40 12.61
N LEU A 92 14.41 -6.66 11.95
CA LEU A 92 14.77 -5.61 10.99
C LEU A 92 14.88 -4.21 11.62
N HIS A 93 14.59 -4.05 12.91
CA HIS A 93 14.69 -2.74 13.59
C HIS A 93 16.13 -2.20 13.70
N PHE A 94 17.15 -3.06 13.59
CA PHE A 94 18.55 -2.69 13.80
C PHE A 94 19.45 -2.94 12.58
N VAL A 95 18.88 -3.22 11.40
CA VAL A 95 19.67 -3.43 10.18
C VAL A 95 19.96 -2.13 9.45
N SER A 96 21.17 -2.08 8.88
CA SER A 96 21.55 -0.98 8.00
C SER A 96 20.63 -0.89 6.78
N LEU A 97 20.43 0.34 6.28
CA LEU A 97 19.67 0.57 5.06
C LEU A 97 20.21 -0.22 3.85
N LYS A 98 21.53 -0.45 3.80
CA LYS A 98 22.20 -1.26 2.77
C LYS A 98 21.68 -2.71 2.73
N TYR A 99 21.35 -3.29 3.88
CA TYR A 99 20.78 -4.63 3.97
C TYR A 99 19.27 -4.63 3.71
N LEU A 100 18.57 -3.60 4.18
CA LEU A 100 17.12 -3.51 4.08
C LEU A 100 16.64 -3.19 2.66
N LEU A 101 17.38 -2.37 1.91
CA LEU A 101 16.94 -1.89 0.60
C LEU A 101 16.67 -3.01 -0.42
N PRO A 102 17.55 -4.03 -0.60
CA PRO A 102 17.26 -5.16 -1.49
C PRO A 102 16.00 -5.94 -1.09
N LEU A 103 15.78 -6.14 0.22
CA LEU A 103 14.59 -6.81 0.73
C LEU A 103 13.33 -6.00 0.42
N LEU A 104 13.37 -4.69 0.63
CA LEU A 104 12.26 -3.79 0.34
C LEU A 104 11.90 -3.81 -1.15
N ILE A 105 12.89 -3.75 -2.04
CA ILE A 105 12.68 -3.85 -3.49
C ILE A 105 12.00 -5.17 -3.85
N GLN A 106 12.51 -6.29 -3.33
CA GLN A 106 11.94 -7.62 -3.61
C GLN A 106 10.49 -7.74 -3.11
N THR A 107 10.21 -7.30 -1.88
CA THR A 107 8.85 -7.38 -1.32
C THR A 107 7.89 -6.48 -2.07
N GLU A 108 8.32 -5.28 -2.46
CA GLU A 108 7.48 -4.34 -3.23
C GLU A 108 7.21 -4.84 -4.64
N GLN A 109 8.17 -5.49 -5.31
CA GLN A 109 7.93 -6.16 -6.60
C GLN A 109 6.84 -7.22 -6.52
N LEU A 110 6.94 -8.11 -5.51
CA LEU A 110 5.96 -9.18 -5.32
C LEU A 110 4.58 -8.62 -4.99
N SER A 111 4.51 -7.64 -4.08
CA SER A 111 3.25 -6.99 -3.69
C SER A 111 2.64 -6.18 -4.84
N THR A 112 3.45 -5.54 -5.69
CA THR A 112 2.99 -4.81 -6.89
C THR A 112 2.35 -5.77 -7.90
N LYS A 113 3.04 -6.87 -8.21
CA LYS A 113 2.49 -7.91 -9.10
C LYS A 113 1.18 -8.49 -8.56
N GLN A 114 1.13 -8.75 -7.26
CA GLN A 114 -0.09 -9.27 -6.64
C GLN A 114 -1.24 -8.26 -6.68
N LEU A 115 -0.94 -6.95 -6.58
CA LEU A 115 -1.94 -5.90 -6.75
C LEU A 115 -2.47 -5.83 -8.20
N GLU A 116 -1.59 -6.00 -9.20
CA GLU A 116 -2.01 -6.10 -10.62
C GLU A 116 -2.97 -7.28 -10.81
N ASP A 117 -2.60 -8.47 -10.31
CA ASP A 117 -3.46 -9.66 -10.37
C ASP A 117 -4.82 -9.44 -9.67
N ASP A 118 -4.83 -8.74 -8.53
CA ASP A 118 -6.06 -8.41 -7.82
C ASP A 118 -6.94 -7.41 -8.59
N ILE A 119 -6.34 -6.41 -9.24
CA ILE A 119 -7.05 -5.43 -10.09
C ILE A 119 -7.70 -6.14 -11.28
N ASP A 120 -6.99 -7.05 -11.94
CA ASP A 120 -7.53 -7.81 -13.06
C ASP A 120 -8.75 -8.65 -12.64
N ARG A 121 -8.73 -9.22 -11.43
CA ARG A 121 -9.83 -10.02 -10.88
C ARG A 121 -11.07 -9.21 -10.51
N LEU A 122 -10.94 -7.89 -10.37
CA LEU A 122 -12.06 -6.98 -10.09
C LEU A 122 -12.89 -6.62 -11.33
N ASN A 123 -12.51 -7.13 -12.52
CA ASN A 123 -13.26 -7.04 -13.78
C ASN A 123 -13.73 -5.62 -14.11
N ASN A 124 -12.84 -4.62 -14.07
CA ASN A 124 -13.11 -3.23 -14.44
C ASN A 124 -14.20 -2.51 -13.63
N ASN A 125 -14.53 -2.98 -12.42
CA ASN A 125 -15.07 -2.06 -11.40
C ASN A 125 -13.93 -1.11 -11.01
N VAL A 126 -13.74 -0.06 -11.81
CA VAL A 126 -12.60 0.85 -11.71
C VAL A 126 -12.68 1.51 -10.34
N PHE A 127 -11.78 1.12 -9.44
CA PHE A 127 -11.52 1.86 -8.23
C PHE A 127 -10.34 2.79 -8.52
N PRO A 128 -10.56 4.10 -8.72
CA PRO A 128 -9.47 5.04 -8.98
C PRO A 128 -8.38 4.93 -7.92
N LEU A 129 -8.76 4.63 -6.66
CA LEU A 129 -7.85 4.39 -5.55
C LEU A 129 -6.87 3.23 -5.78
N LEU A 130 -7.28 2.14 -6.44
CA LEU A 130 -6.39 1.01 -6.71
C LEU A 130 -5.40 1.32 -7.84
N ASN A 131 -5.83 2.03 -8.87
CA ASN A 131 -4.94 2.51 -9.94
C ASN A 131 -3.94 3.52 -9.40
N GLU A 132 -4.37 4.41 -8.51
CA GLU A 132 -3.49 5.35 -7.82
C GLU A 132 -2.50 4.62 -6.92
N LEU A 133 -2.95 3.58 -6.21
CA LEU A 133 -2.07 2.74 -5.39
C LEU A 133 -1.02 2.03 -6.25
N LEU A 134 -1.43 1.43 -7.37
CA LEU A 134 -0.52 0.79 -8.31
C LEU A 134 0.50 1.79 -8.87
N TYR A 135 0.05 2.99 -9.26
CA TYR A 135 0.94 4.06 -9.72
C TYR A 135 1.98 4.44 -8.67
N ILE A 136 1.58 4.62 -7.41
CA ILE A 136 2.52 4.95 -6.32
C ILE A 136 3.51 3.81 -6.10
N LYS A 137 3.07 2.55 -6.13
CA LYS A 137 3.96 1.39 -5.95
C LYS A 137 4.98 1.27 -7.08
N THR A 138 4.56 1.41 -8.34
CA THR A 138 5.46 1.33 -9.49
C THR A 138 6.49 2.46 -9.51
N ASN A 139 6.07 3.69 -9.20
CA ASN A 139 7.01 4.82 -9.08
C ASN A 139 7.92 4.68 -7.87
N GLY A 140 7.36 4.27 -6.73
CA GLY A 140 8.12 3.99 -5.52
C GLY A 140 9.20 2.94 -5.76
N LEU A 141 8.87 1.86 -6.47
CA LEU A 141 9.83 0.82 -6.84
C LEU A 141 10.95 1.36 -7.73
N THR A 142 10.62 2.21 -8.71
CA THR A 142 11.62 2.88 -9.56
C THR A 142 12.57 3.74 -8.71
N VAL A 143 12.03 4.50 -7.77
CA VAL A 143 12.82 5.30 -6.82
C VAL A 143 13.71 4.39 -5.96
N LEU A 144 13.16 3.33 -5.37
CA LEU A 144 13.93 2.38 -4.54
C LEU A 144 15.10 1.76 -5.30
N GLN A 145 14.90 1.37 -6.56
CA GLN A 145 15.95 0.82 -7.42
C GLN A 145 17.03 1.85 -7.80
N SER A 146 16.68 3.14 -7.80
CA SER A 146 17.61 4.25 -8.06
C SER A 146 18.47 4.60 -6.85
N ILE A 147 18.04 4.24 -5.63
CA ILE A 147 18.77 4.54 -4.40
C ILE A 147 20.17 3.90 -4.46
N ARG A 148 21.16 4.66 -4.00
CA ARG A 148 22.55 4.22 -3.80
C ARG A 148 22.88 4.37 -2.31
N VAL A 149 23.34 3.29 -1.69
CA VAL A 149 23.62 3.16 -0.25
C VAL A 149 24.98 2.55 0.02
#